data_AF-A0A9P8FGN7-F1
#
_entry.id   AF-A0A9P8FGN7-F1
#
_cell.length_a   1.000
_cell.length_b   1.000
_cell.length_c   1.000
_cell.angle_alpha   90.00
_cell.angle_beta   90.00
_cell.angle_gamma   90.00
#
_symmetry.space_group_name_H-M   'P 1'
#
loop_
_entity.id
_entity.type
_entity.pdbx_description
1 polymer ?
#
loop_
_entity_poly.entity_id
_entity_poly.type
_entity_poly.pdbx_seq_one_letter_code
_entity_poly.pdbx_strand_id
1 'polypeptide(L)'
;MSAGEAAAPSVLETWTDSFLNAFAKAHKTDRRFVDVRERADKLDDDLSTVSKSVSRLARRESDLEGDYADLAAQFQKLAQLEPGVQNELTSFGSSIQTNSQAWKDLREYTDQDYLGSLRDMEAYIASVKALLKTREQKQLDFEGLSEYLTKAASERDNLASGPSMGASGFIRAKIEDVRGVDHETARKERIRKLELQIERLQNEVEAAKKTSEAFDIEVVKEVDDFERIKATEFRETLGGLADANCQYFRSTIDTWQKFIDQMEREQREAATS
;
A
#
# COMPACT_ATOMS: atom_id res chain seq x y z
N MET A 1 -50.22 11.69 25.22
CA MET A 1 -49.25 10.75 25.82
C MET A 1 -49.20 9.54 24.89
N SER A 2 -48.20 9.48 24.00
CA SER A 2 -48.00 8.32 23.12
C SER A 2 -46.82 7.54 23.67
N ALA A 3 -47.08 6.33 24.16
CA ALA A 3 -46.05 5.41 24.60
C ALA A 3 -45.31 4.90 23.36
N GLY A 4 -44.01 5.19 23.27
CA GLY A 4 -43.14 4.60 22.26
C GLY A 4 -42.97 3.11 22.55
N GLU A 5 -43.31 2.27 21.59
CA GLU A 5 -42.82 0.90 21.51
C GLU A 5 -41.30 0.94 21.48
N ALA A 6 -40.67 0.46 22.55
CA ALA A 6 -39.25 0.14 22.54
C ALA A 6 -39.05 -1.02 21.57
N ALA A 7 -38.58 -0.72 20.35
CA ALA A 7 -38.10 -1.71 19.42
C ALA A 7 -37.02 -2.56 20.12
N ALA A 8 -37.22 -3.87 20.15
CA ALA A 8 -36.21 -4.79 20.65
C ALA A 8 -34.91 -4.59 19.83
N PRO A 9 -33.73 -4.55 20.48
CA PRO A 9 -32.47 -4.35 19.78
C PRO A 9 -32.31 -5.42 18.70
N SER A 10 -31.98 -4.99 17.48
CA SER A 10 -31.85 -5.91 16.37
C SER A 10 -30.67 -6.85 16.65
N VAL A 11 -30.86 -8.14 16.42
CA VAL A 11 -29.80 -9.15 16.63
C VAL A 11 -28.56 -8.81 15.78
N LEU A 12 -28.77 -8.14 14.64
CA LEU A 12 -27.70 -7.59 13.81
C LEU A 12 -26.85 -6.52 14.53
N GLU A 13 -27.47 -5.63 15.32
CA GLU A 13 -26.72 -4.64 16.13
C GLU A 13 -25.87 -5.32 17.22
N THR A 14 -26.35 -6.42 17.80
CA THR A 14 -25.57 -7.20 18.77
C THR A 14 -24.38 -7.93 18.11
N TRP A 15 -24.53 -8.31 16.83
CA TRP A 15 -23.46 -8.91 16.05
C TRP A 15 -22.44 -7.84 15.67
N THR A 16 -22.87 -6.66 15.24
CA THR A 16 -21.97 -5.54 14.94
C THR A 16 -21.20 -5.04 16.16
N ASP A 17 -21.82 -5.00 17.35
CA ASP A 17 -21.12 -4.61 18.59
C ASP A 17 -20.08 -5.65 19.07
N SER A 18 -20.26 -6.93 18.73
CA SER A 18 -19.26 -7.97 18.97
C SER A 18 -18.13 -7.95 17.91
N PHE A 19 -18.45 -7.61 16.66
CA PHE A 19 -17.46 -7.31 15.62
C PHE A 19 -16.59 -6.09 16.00
N LEU A 20 -17.15 -5.10 16.71
CA LEU A 20 -16.40 -3.95 17.21
C LEU A 20 -15.42 -4.29 18.37
N ASN A 21 -15.59 -5.44 19.02
CA ASN A 21 -14.62 -6.00 19.96
C ASN A 21 -13.55 -6.90 19.30
N ALA A 22 -13.48 -6.95 17.96
CA ALA A 22 -12.54 -7.78 17.20
C ALA A 22 -11.10 -7.20 17.16
N PHE A 23 -10.53 -6.93 18.33
CA PHE A 23 -9.07 -7.01 18.54
C PHE A 23 -8.62 -8.49 18.64
N ALA A 24 -9.29 -9.39 17.93
CA ALA A 24 -8.90 -10.79 17.81
C ALA A 24 -7.91 -10.93 16.65
N LYS A 25 -6.70 -11.41 16.97
CA LYS A 25 -5.71 -11.78 15.95
C LYS A 25 -6.17 -13.10 15.32
N ALA A 26 -6.22 -13.17 14.00
CA ALA A 26 -6.63 -14.40 13.29
C ALA A 26 -5.80 -15.58 13.80
N HIS A 27 -6.47 -16.66 14.19
CA HIS A 27 -5.82 -17.81 14.82
C HIS A 27 -5.07 -18.66 13.78
N LYS A 28 -5.50 -18.63 12.51
CA LYS A 28 -4.81 -19.25 11.37
C LYS A 28 -4.33 -18.20 10.37
N THR A 29 -3.18 -17.61 10.66
CA THR A 29 -2.44 -16.83 9.65
C THR A 29 -1.62 -17.77 8.78
N ASP A 30 -1.99 -17.88 7.50
CA ASP A 30 -1.14 -18.52 6.50
C ASP A 30 0.14 -17.68 6.35
N ARG A 31 1.28 -18.36 6.55
CA ARG A 31 2.61 -17.76 6.55
C ARG A 31 2.94 -17.10 5.22
N ARG A 32 2.37 -17.58 4.11
CA ARG A 32 2.55 -16.96 2.80
C ARG A 32 2.12 -15.49 2.81
N PHE A 33 0.94 -15.17 3.36
CA PHE A 33 0.43 -13.80 3.37
C PHE A 33 1.14 -12.92 4.39
N VAL A 34 1.63 -13.50 5.50
CA VAL A 34 2.48 -12.79 6.46
C VAL A 34 3.79 -12.36 5.80
N ASP A 35 4.48 -13.28 5.12
CA ASP A 35 5.73 -13.00 4.44
C ASP A 35 5.54 -11.94 3.32
N VAL A 36 4.42 -12.00 2.60
CA VAL A 36 4.09 -10.99 1.57
C VAL A 36 3.84 -9.63 2.23
N ARG A 37 3.11 -9.57 3.35
CA ARG A 37 2.87 -8.30 4.07
C ARG A 37 4.17 -7.68 4.57
N GLU A 38 5.05 -8.47 5.18
CA GLU A 38 6.35 -7.98 5.66
C GLU A 38 7.22 -7.45 4.52
N ARG A 39 7.21 -8.13 3.36
CA ARG A 39 7.91 -7.65 2.16
C ARG A 39 7.30 -6.36 1.61
N ALA A 40 5.97 -6.26 1.59
CA ALA A 40 5.27 -5.06 1.13
C ALA A 40 5.55 -3.87 2.04
N ASP A 41 5.52 -4.06 3.37
CA ASP A 41 5.86 -3.02 4.35
C ASP A 41 7.30 -2.54 4.19
N LYS A 42 8.25 -3.48 4.04
CA LYS A 42 9.64 -3.11 3.80
C LYS A 42 9.82 -2.33 2.50
N LEU A 43 9.16 -2.77 1.43
CA LEU A 43 9.26 -2.10 0.13
C LEU A 43 8.65 -0.69 0.16
N ASP A 44 7.56 -0.50 0.90
CA ASP A 44 6.91 0.81 1.15
C ASP A 44 7.88 1.78 1.85
N ASP A 45 8.54 1.33 2.92
CA ASP A 45 9.54 2.12 3.66
C ASP A 45 10.76 2.47 2.79
N ASP A 46 11.27 1.48 2.06
CA ASP A 46 12.42 1.64 1.16
C ASP A 46 12.08 2.64 0.05
N LEU A 47 10.93 2.50 -0.62
CA LEU A 47 10.48 3.42 -1.67
C LEU A 47 10.27 4.82 -1.12
N SER A 48 9.63 4.98 0.03
CA SER A 48 9.47 6.31 0.65
C SER A 48 10.81 7.01 0.86
N THR A 49 11.85 6.25 1.20
CA THR A 49 13.21 6.77 1.37
C THR A 49 13.85 7.14 0.04
N VAL A 50 13.69 6.29 -0.98
CA VAL A 50 14.19 6.55 -2.34
C VAL A 50 13.48 7.75 -2.95
N SER A 51 12.15 7.81 -2.97
CA SER A 51 11.34 8.91 -3.50
C SER A 51 11.73 10.26 -2.88
N LYS A 52 11.92 10.31 -1.56
CA LYS A 52 12.40 11.53 -0.89
C LYS A 52 13.81 11.93 -1.33
N SER A 53 14.68 10.96 -1.58
CA SER A 53 16.05 11.21 -2.03
C SER A 53 16.09 11.68 -3.49
N VAL A 54 15.29 11.07 -4.36
CA VAL A 54 15.14 11.47 -5.76
C VAL A 54 14.50 12.84 -5.89
N SER A 55 13.47 13.15 -5.08
CA SER A 55 12.90 14.50 -5.05
C SER A 55 13.92 15.57 -4.62
N ARG A 56 14.83 15.24 -3.70
CA ARG A 56 15.95 16.14 -3.37
C ARG A 56 16.97 16.25 -4.50
N LEU A 57 17.21 15.16 -5.24
CA LEU A 57 18.09 15.18 -6.41
C LEU A 57 17.51 16.10 -7.50
N ALA A 58 16.24 15.93 -7.87
CA ALA A 58 15.56 16.80 -8.83
C ALA A 58 15.61 18.28 -8.45
N ARG A 59 15.47 18.61 -7.15
CA ARG A 59 15.65 19.99 -6.67
C ARG A 59 17.06 20.51 -6.91
N ARG A 60 18.09 19.70 -6.60
CA ARG A 60 19.49 20.09 -6.85
C ARG A 60 19.78 20.25 -8.34
N GLU A 61 19.22 19.40 -9.18
CA GLU A 61 19.32 19.52 -10.64
C GLU A 61 18.65 20.81 -11.12
N SER A 62 17.52 21.20 -10.53
CA SER A 62 16.87 22.50 -10.80
C SER A 62 17.70 23.70 -10.34
N ASP A 63 18.35 23.60 -9.18
CA ASP A 63 19.24 24.67 -8.68
C ASP A 63 20.42 24.84 -9.65
N LEU A 64 21.02 23.73 -10.10
CA LEU A 64 22.11 23.74 -11.09
C LEU A 64 21.65 24.28 -12.45
N GLU A 65 20.49 23.89 -12.94
CA GLU A 65 19.91 24.48 -14.16
C GLU A 65 19.87 26.02 -14.06
N GLY A 66 19.34 26.53 -12.94
CA GLY A 66 19.21 27.96 -12.66
C GLY A 66 20.57 28.66 -12.57
N ASP A 67 21.50 28.11 -11.79
CA ASP A 67 22.85 28.67 -11.61
C ASP A 67 23.60 28.76 -12.95
N TYR A 68 23.50 27.73 -13.80
CA TYR A 68 24.12 27.76 -15.13
C TYR A 68 23.43 28.77 -16.06
N ALA A 69 22.10 28.89 -16.02
CA ALA A 69 21.39 29.88 -16.81
C ALA A 69 21.79 31.32 -16.41
N ASP A 70 21.87 31.58 -15.10
CA ASP A 70 22.28 32.88 -14.58
C ASP A 70 23.74 33.18 -14.94
N LEU A 71 24.64 32.20 -14.81
CA LEU A 71 26.04 32.33 -15.21
C LEU A 71 26.17 32.66 -16.69
N ALA A 72 25.45 31.94 -17.56
CA ALA A 72 25.42 32.22 -18.99
C ALA A 72 24.97 33.66 -19.28
N ALA A 73 23.92 34.12 -18.61
CA ALA A 73 23.41 35.47 -18.76
C ALA A 73 24.41 36.55 -18.31
N GLN A 74 25.19 36.30 -17.25
CA GLN A 74 26.26 37.24 -16.83
C GLN A 74 27.39 37.30 -17.86
N PHE A 75 27.80 36.16 -18.43
CA PHE A 75 28.82 36.15 -19.49
C PHE A 75 28.37 36.90 -20.75
N GLN A 76 27.10 36.79 -21.14
CA GLN A 76 26.56 37.57 -22.26
C GLN A 76 26.57 39.08 -21.98
N LYS A 77 26.31 39.51 -20.75
CA LYS A 77 26.44 40.92 -20.37
C LYS A 77 27.89 41.38 -20.38
N LEU A 78 28.80 40.56 -19.86
CA LEU A 78 30.23 40.87 -19.85
C LEU A 78 30.79 41.00 -21.28
N ALA A 79 30.34 40.14 -22.21
CA ALA A 79 30.71 40.22 -23.62
C ALA A 79 30.38 41.59 -24.25
N GLN A 80 29.29 42.24 -23.82
CA GLN A 80 28.92 43.58 -24.30
C GLN A 80 29.81 44.70 -23.73
N LEU A 81 30.42 44.46 -22.58
CA LEU A 81 31.29 45.43 -21.90
C LEU A 81 32.75 45.34 -22.35
N GLU A 82 33.17 44.19 -22.88
CA GLU A 82 34.56 43.89 -23.25
C GLU A 82 34.69 43.55 -24.75
N PRO A 83 34.73 44.56 -25.65
CA PRO A 83 34.78 44.34 -27.10
C PRO A 83 36.00 43.51 -27.57
N GLY A 84 37.09 43.52 -26.81
CA GLY A 84 38.32 42.81 -27.16
C GLY A 84 38.26 41.29 -27.02
N VAL A 85 37.29 40.78 -26.26
CA VAL A 85 37.06 39.33 -26.03
C VAL A 85 35.58 38.96 -26.18
N GLN A 86 34.82 39.79 -26.89
CA GLN A 86 33.37 39.68 -26.98
C GLN A 86 32.94 38.32 -27.57
N ASN A 87 33.62 37.86 -28.63
CA ASN A 87 33.25 36.64 -29.33
C ASN A 87 33.48 35.40 -28.46
N GLU A 88 34.62 35.36 -27.75
CA GLU A 88 35.01 34.28 -26.84
C GLU A 88 34.04 34.20 -25.67
N LEU A 89 33.71 35.35 -25.06
CA LEU A 89 32.74 35.41 -23.96
C LEU A 89 31.32 35.02 -24.40
N THR A 90 30.90 35.42 -25.60
CA THR A 90 29.61 35.01 -26.18
C THR A 90 29.57 33.51 -26.47
N SER A 91 30.64 32.93 -27.01
CA SER A 91 30.72 31.47 -27.26
C SER A 91 30.72 30.68 -25.95
N PHE A 92 31.48 31.13 -24.94
CA PHE A 92 31.51 30.52 -23.62
C PHE A 92 30.14 30.59 -22.93
N GLY A 93 29.50 31.77 -22.93
CA GLY A 93 28.16 31.95 -22.38
C GLY A 93 27.12 31.05 -23.07
N SER A 94 27.21 30.88 -24.39
CA SER A 94 26.33 29.98 -25.15
C SER A 94 26.54 28.51 -24.80
N SER A 95 27.79 28.11 -24.53
CA SER A 95 28.13 26.74 -24.09
C SER A 95 27.59 26.46 -22.68
N ILE A 96 27.69 27.42 -21.76
CA ILE A 96 27.08 27.33 -20.43
C ILE A 96 25.56 27.25 -20.54
N GLN A 97 24.93 28.06 -21.40
CA GLN A 97 23.49 28.02 -21.63
C GLN A 97 23.03 26.65 -22.14
N THR A 98 23.81 26.03 -23.03
CA THR A 98 23.55 24.68 -23.53
C THR A 98 23.65 23.65 -22.41
N ASN A 99 24.64 23.80 -21.51
CA ASN A 99 24.77 22.93 -20.35
C ASN A 99 23.63 23.12 -19.32
N SER A 100 23.11 24.35 -19.15
CA SER A 100 21.88 24.61 -18.37
C SER A 100 20.69 23.85 -18.96
N GLN A 101 20.53 23.87 -20.29
CA GLN A 101 19.47 23.09 -20.95
C GLN A 101 19.65 21.58 -20.76
N ALA A 102 20.89 21.07 -20.77
CA ALA A 102 21.14 19.67 -20.47
C ALA A 102 20.75 19.30 -19.02
N TRP A 103 21.00 20.18 -18.04
CA TRP A 103 20.50 20.01 -16.67
C TRP A 103 18.98 19.98 -16.61
N LYS A 104 18.31 20.87 -17.35
CA LYS A 104 16.85 20.90 -17.45
C LYS A 104 16.29 19.57 -17.95
N ASP A 105 16.84 19.03 -19.03
CA ASP A 105 16.40 17.77 -19.62
C ASP A 105 16.58 16.61 -18.63
N LEU A 106 17.72 16.55 -17.93
CA LEU A 106 17.98 15.55 -16.89
C LEU A 106 16.99 15.69 -15.72
N ARG A 107 16.78 16.92 -15.23
CA ARG A 107 15.83 17.22 -14.15
C ARG A 107 14.43 16.78 -14.50
N GLU A 108 13.97 17.11 -15.71
CA GLU A 108 12.63 16.73 -16.19
C GLU A 108 12.44 15.21 -16.18
N TYR A 109 13.44 14.45 -16.65
CA TYR A 109 13.41 12.99 -16.58
C TYR A 109 13.40 12.46 -15.13
N THR A 110 14.28 13.00 -14.27
CA THR A 110 14.35 12.60 -12.85
C THR A 110 13.03 12.86 -12.11
N ASP A 111 12.39 14.01 -12.35
CA ASP A 111 11.19 14.44 -11.62
C ASP A 111 9.88 13.88 -12.20
N GLN A 112 9.76 13.79 -13.52
CA GLN A 112 8.51 13.36 -14.17
C GLN A 112 8.47 11.84 -14.37
N ASP A 113 9.52 11.26 -14.97
CA ASP A 113 9.52 9.85 -15.33
C ASP A 113 9.91 8.98 -14.14
N TYR A 114 11.11 9.18 -13.58
CA TYR A 114 11.61 8.28 -12.53
C TYR A 114 10.89 8.48 -11.20
N LEU A 115 10.79 9.72 -10.70
CA LEU A 115 10.05 9.99 -9.46
C LEU A 115 8.55 9.70 -9.61
N GLY A 116 7.98 9.90 -10.81
CA GLY A 116 6.60 9.49 -11.11
C GLY A 116 6.40 7.99 -10.94
N SER A 117 7.24 7.16 -11.56
CA SER A 117 7.19 5.70 -11.45
C SER A 117 7.34 5.22 -9.99
N LEU A 118 8.22 5.85 -9.19
CA LEU A 118 8.35 5.51 -7.77
C LEU A 118 7.05 5.75 -7.00
N ARG A 119 6.35 6.87 -7.26
CA ARG A 119 5.06 7.19 -6.65
C ARG A 119 3.95 6.24 -7.09
N ASP A 120 3.94 5.84 -8.35
CA ASP A 120 2.99 4.86 -8.86
C ASP A 120 3.21 3.50 -8.19
N MET A 121 4.47 3.12 -7.95
CA MET A 121 4.79 1.90 -7.22
C MET A 121 4.40 1.97 -5.73
N GLU A 122 4.60 3.11 -5.07
CA GLU A 122 4.08 3.36 -3.71
C GLU A 122 2.55 3.19 -3.67
N ALA A 123 1.82 3.72 -4.66
CA ALA A 123 0.37 3.57 -4.75
C ALA A 123 -0.04 2.10 -4.95
N TYR A 124 0.65 1.35 -5.82
CA TYR A 124 0.32 -0.06 -6.04
C TYR A 124 0.62 -0.92 -4.79
N ILE A 125 1.71 -0.67 -4.07
CA ILE A 125 1.99 -1.35 -2.79
C ILE A 125 0.90 -1.05 -1.76
N ALA A 126 0.41 0.19 -1.69
CA ALA A 126 -0.71 0.54 -0.83
C ALA A 126 -1.97 -0.27 -1.19
N SER A 127 -2.25 -0.49 -2.48
CA SER A 127 -3.35 -1.36 -2.94
C SER A 127 -3.14 -2.83 -2.55
N VAL A 128 -1.92 -3.37 -2.68
CA VAL A 128 -1.60 -4.74 -2.24
C VAL A 128 -1.78 -4.90 -0.73
N LYS A 129 -1.32 -3.92 0.06
CA LYS A 129 -1.52 -3.91 1.52
C LYS A 129 -3.01 -3.86 1.89
N ALA A 130 -3.80 -3.06 1.18
CA ALA A 130 -5.25 -3.01 1.36
C ALA A 130 -5.91 -4.36 1.03
N LEU A 131 -5.50 -5.01 -0.07
CA LEU A 131 -5.96 -6.33 -0.46
C LEU A 131 -5.67 -7.39 0.62
N LEU A 132 -4.44 -7.42 1.14
CA LEU A 132 -4.05 -8.32 2.24
C LEU A 132 -4.86 -8.07 3.51
N LYS A 133 -5.17 -6.80 3.81
CA LYS A 133 -6.04 -6.44 4.93
C LYS A 133 -7.48 -6.95 4.72
N THR A 134 -8.03 -6.81 3.52
CA THR A 134 -9.35 -7.35 3.20
C THR A 134 -9.37 -8.88 3.30
N ARG A 135 -8.28 -9.56 2.89
CA ARG A 135 -8.10 -11.00 3.08
C ARG A 135 -8.15 -11.38 4.56
N GLU A 136 -7.39 -10.68 5.39
CA GLU A 136 -7.35 -10.91 6.84
C GLU A 136 -8.74 -10.71 7.47
N GLN A 137 -9.49 -9.70 7.02
CA GLN A 137 -10.87 -9.49 7.45
C GLN A 137 -11.78 -10.67 7.09
N LYS A 138 -11.69 -11.21 5.87
CA LYS A 138 -12.50 -12.38 5.47
C LYS A 138 -12.17 -13.64 6.26
N GLN A 139 -10.90 -13.82 6.61
CA GLN A 139 -10.48 -14.90 7.49
C GLN A 139 -11.07 -14.74 8.90
N LEU A 140 -11.03 -13.51 9.45
CA LEU A 140 -11.62 -13.21 10.76
C LEU A 140 -13.13 -13.44 10.78
N ASP A 141 -13.85 -13.03 9.72
CA ASP A 141 -15.29 -13.27 9.59
C ASP A 141 -15.59 -14.78 9.64
N PHE A 142 -14.82 -15.60 8.93
CA PHE A 142 -14.96 -17.07 8.94
C PHE A 142 -14.63 -17.70 10.30
N GLU A 143 -13.54 -17.27 10.94
CA GLU A 143 -13.14 -17.77 12.27
C GLU A 143 -14.17 -17.39 13.33
N GLY A 144 -14.65 -16.15 13.32
CA GLY A 144 -15.69 -15.67 14.23
C GLY A 144 -16.99 -16.47 14.11
N LEU A 145 -17.49 -16.69 12.90
CA LEU A 145 -18.68 -17.52 12.66
C LEU A 145 -18.46 -18.97 13.12
N SER A 146 -17.27 -19.53 12.91
CA SER A 146 -16.92 -20.87 13.35
C SER A 146 -16.91 -21.00 14.88
N GLU A 147 -16.43 -19.97 15.58
CA GLU A 147 -16.49 -19.90 17.05
C GLU A 147 -17.92 -19.79 17.57
N TYR A 148 -18.77 -18.97 16.94
CA TYR A 148 -20.19 -18.87 17.31
C TYR A 148 -20.91 -20.21 17.12
N LEU A 149 -20.67 -20.89 16.01
CA LEU A 149 -21.21 -22.23 15.77
C LEU A 149 -20.76 -23.22 16.85
N THR A 150 -19.48 -23.20 17.21
CA THR A 150 -18.91 -24.07 18.26
C THR A 150 -19.54 -23.80 19.63
N LYS A 151 -19.73 -22.52 19.99
CA LYS A 151 -20.40 -22.11 21.23
C LYS A 151 -21.86 -22.56 21.25
N ALA A 152 -22.61 -22.30 20.17
CA ALA A 152 -24.02 -22.71 20.06
C ALA A 152 -24.17 -24.24 20.14
N ALA A 153 -23.30 -25.00 19.48
CA ALA A 153 -23.27 -26.46 19.57
C ALA A 153 -22.98 -26.94 21.00
N SER A 154 -21.99 -26.36 21.68
CA SER A 154 -21.68 -26.70 23.07
C SER A 154 -22.84 -26.37 24.04
N GLU A 155 -23.52 -25.24 23.86
CA GLU A 155 -24.68 -24.85 24.67
C GLU A 155 -25.86 -25.81 24.47
N ARG A 156 -26.12 -26.21 23.23
CA ARG A 156 -27.13 -27.21 22.89
C ARG A 156 -26.80 -28.57 23.52
N ASP A 157 -25.54 -29.00 23.48
CA ASP A 157 -25.09 -30.27 24.06
C ASP A 157 -25.15 -30.26 25.60
N ASN A 158 -24.78 -29.13 26.23
CA ASN A 158 -24.92 -28.91 27.67
C ASN A 158 -26.40 -28.90 28.11
N LEU A 159 -27.28 -28.30 27.29
CA LEU A 159 -28.71 -28.31 27.55
C LEU A 159 -29.35 -29.66 27.22
N ALA A 160 -28.80 -30.46 26.33
CA ALA A 160 -29.29 -31.79 25.99
C ALA A 160 -28.86 -32.86 27.02
N SER A 161 -27.66 -32.74 27.57
CA SER A 161 -27.10 -33.67 28.58
C SER A 161 -27.80 -33.66 29.94
N GLY A 162 -28.73 -32.71 30.19
CA GLY A 162 -29.50 -32.65 31.43
C GLY A 162 -28.74 -31.97 32.56
N PRO A 163 -29.42 -31.57 33.65
CA PRO A 163 -28.73 -30.98 34.79
C PRO A 163 -27.68 -31.97 35.27
N SER A 164 -26.41 -31.55 35.27
CA SER A 164 -25.33 -32.27 35.94
C SER A 164 -25.80 -32.57 37.36
N MET A 165 -26.08 -33.84 37.63
CA MET A 165 -26.58 -34.31 38.91
C MET A 165 -25.45 -34.34 39.94
N GLY A 166 -25.04 -33.16 40.38
CA GLY A 166 -24.46 -32.99 41.71
C GLY A 166 -25.57 -33.16 42.75
N ALA A 167 -25.26 -33.80 43.87
CA ALA A 167 -26.21 -34.15 44.94
C ALA A 167 -27.07 -32.97 45.46
N SER A 168 -26.63 -31.73 45.26
CA SER A 168 -27.36 -30.51 45.63
C SER A 168 -28.45 -30.07 44.62
N GLY A 169 -28.38 -30.50 43.35
CA GLY A 169 -29.34 -30.12 42.30
C GLY A 169 -30.66 -30.89 42.35
N PHE A 170 -30.63 -32.13 42.86
CA PHE A 170 -31.81 -33.00 42.98
C PHE A 170 -32.87 -32.45 43.93
N ILE A 171 -32.44 -31.83 45.04
CA ILE A 171 -33.35 -31.34 46.09
C ILE A 171 -34.03 -30.06 45.64
N ARG A 172 -33.33 -29.21 44.87
CA ARG A 172 -33.90 -27.99 44.29
C ARG A 172 -34.88 -28.29 43.15
N ALA A 173 -34.54 -29.23 42.27
CA ALA A 173 -35.43 -29.66 41.17
C ALA A 173 -36.77 -30.21 41.70
N LYS A 174 -36.75 -31.02 42.76
CA LYS A 174 -37.97 -31.57 43.38
C LYS A 174 -38.81 -30.54 44.13
N ILE A 175 -38.22 -29.49 44.69
CA ILE A 175 -38.95 -28.44 45.43
C ILE A 175 -39.54 -27.37 44.49
N GLU A 176 -38.97 -27.22 43.29
CA GLU A 176 -39.47 -26.34 42.22
C GLU A 176 -40.48 -27.04 41.29
N ASP A 177 -40.42 -28.36 41.10
CA ASP A 177 -41.45 -29.14 40.37
C ASP A 177 -42.85 -29.03 41.00
N VAL A 178 -42.93 -28.73 42.29
CA VAL A 178 -44.20 -28.48 43.01
C VAL A 178 -44.82 -27.12 42.65
N ARG A 179 -44.08 -26.21 42.00
CA ARG A 179 -44.55 -24.89 41.57
C ARG A 179 -45.22 -24.86 40.20
N GLY A 180 -45.29 -25.98 39.48
CA GLY A 180 -46.06 -26.11 38.23
C GLY A 180 -45.55 -25.27 37.05
N VAL A 181 -44.29 -24.84 37.07
CA VAL A 181 -43.65 -24.16 35.93
C VAL A 181 -43.08 -25.23 35.01
N ASP A 182 -43.51 -25.22 33.75
CA ASP A 182 -43.16 -26.22 32.74
C ASP A 182 -41.71 -26.07 32.22
N HIS A 183 -40.77 -26.45 33.08
CA HIS A 183 -39.33 -26.36 32.82
C HIS A 183 -38.86 -27.30 31.71
N GLU A 184 -39.55 -28.43 31.53
CA GLU A 184 -39.21 -29.40 30.51
C GLU A 184 -39.57 -28.88 29.11
N THR A 185 -40.74 -28.28 28.97
CA THR A 185 -41.18 -27.67 27.70
C THR A 185 -40.35 -26.43 27.36
N ALA A 186 -40.02 -25.59 28.36
CA ALA A 186 -39.12 -24.44 28.15
C ALA A 186 -37.70 -24.85 27.74
N ARG A 187 -37.18 -25.96 28.30
CA ARG A 187 -35.87 -26.53 27.91
C ARG A 187 -35.90 -27.09 26.49
N LYS A 188 -36.93 -27.85 26.14
CA LYS A 188 -37.13 -28.38 24.77
C LYS A 188 -37.25 -27.25 23.75
N GLU A 189 -37.95 -26.16 24.08
CA GLU A 189 -38.07 -25.00 23.20
C GLU A 189 -36.72 -24.28 22.99
N ARG A 190 -35.91 -24.15 24.04
CA ARG A 190 -34.54 -23.58 23.92
C ARG A 190 -33.62 -24.47 23.08
N ILE A 191 -33.68 -25.79 23.26
CA ILE A 191 -32.93 -26.74 22.43
C ILE A 191 -33.33 -26.59 20.96
N ARG A 192 -34.64 -26.55 20.66
CA ARG A 192 -35.13 -26.36 19.29
C ARG A 192 -34.67 -25.03 18.67
N LYS A 193 -34.67 -23.93 19.45
CA LYS A 193 -34.15 -22.63 19.00
C LYS A 193 -32.65 -22.70 18.69
N LEU A 194 -31.87 -23.34 19.55
CA LEU A 194 -30.44 -23.56 19.32
C LEU A 194 -30.17 -24.44 18.11
N GLU A 195 -30.97 -25.49 17.88
CA GLU A 195 -30.86 -26.33 16.68
C GLU A 195 -31.08 -25.54 15.39
N LEU A 196 -32.11 -24.70 15.35
CA LEU A 196 -32.36 -23.81 14.20
C LEU A 196 -31.23 -22.78 14.01
N GLN A 197 -30.69 -22.25 15.10
CA GLN A 197 -29.53 -21.34 15.05
C GLN A 197 -28.27 -22.05 14.56
N ILE A 198 -28.03 -23.29 14.99
CA ILE A 198 -26.90 -24.11 14.55
C ILE A 198 -27.00 -24.38 13.05
N GLU A 199 -28.17 -24.78 12.54
CA GLU A 199 -28.37 -25.02 11.10
C GLU A 199 -28.09 -23.75 10.28
N ARG A 200 -28.59 -22.60 10.75
CA ARG A 200 -28.31 -21.31 10.13
C ARG A 200 -26.81 -20.96 10.16
N LEU A 201 -26.17 -21.10 11.32
CA LEU A 201 -24.74 -20.82 11.49
C LEU A 201 -23.87 -21.77 10.66
N GLN A 202 -24.26 -23.03 10.49
CA GLN A 202 -23.56 -23.98 9.61
C GLN A 202 -23.55 -23.49 8.16
N ASN A 203 -24.70 -23.06 7.65
CA ASN A 203 -24.81 -22.50 6.30
C ASN A 203 -23.99 -21.19 6.15
N GLU A 204 -24.03 -20.31 7.16
CA GLU A 204 -23.25 -19.06 7.16
C GLU A 204 -21.74 -19.31 7.22
N VAL A 205 -21.28 -20.29 8.03
CA VAL A 205 -19.88 -20.72 8.11
C VAL A 205 -19.40 -21.30 6.79
N GLU A 206 -20.19 -22.15 6.13
CA GLU A 206 -19.83 -22.72 4.83
C GLU A 206 -19.72 -21.64 3.74
N ALA A 207 -20.65 -20.69 3.71
CA ALA A 207 -20.60 -19.56 2.79
C ALA A 207 -19.39 -18.64 3.05
N ALA A 208 -19.09 -18.34 4.32
CA ALA A 208 -17.93 -17.54 4.71
C ALA A 208 -16.62 -18.27 4.35
N LYS A 209 -16.54 -19.58 4.59
CA LYS A 209 -15.40 -20.41 4.21
C LYS A 209 -15.11 -20.34 2.71
N LYS A 210 -16.12 -20.59 1.88
CA LYS A 210 -15.99 -20.53 0.41
C LYS A 210 -15.53 -19.16 -0.07
N THR A 211 -16.04 -18.09 0.56
CA THR A 211 -15.65 -16.71 0.24
C THR A 211 -14.19 -16.45 0.62
N SER A 212 -13.76 -16.90 1.81
CA SER A 212 -12.38 -16.75 2.27
C SER A 212 -11.40 -17.52 1.37
N GLU A 213 -11.72 -18.76 1.00
CA GLU A 213 -10.90 -19.59 0.10
C GLU A 213 -10.82 -18.98 -1.31
N ALA A 214 -11.92 -18.43 -1.82
CA ALA A 214 -11.91 -17.73 -3.10
C ALA A 214 -11.04 -16.46 -3.05
N PHE A 215 -11.12 -15.70 -1.96
CA PHE A 215 -10.28 -14.52 -1.76
C PHE A 215 -8.80 -14.88 -1.70
N ASP A 216 -8.44 -15.98 -1.03
CA ASP A 216 -7.07 -16.47 -0.97
C ASP A 216 -6.49 -16.74 -2.36
N ILE A 217 -7.27 -17.39 -3.24
CA ILE A 217 -6.86 -17.67 -4.61
C ILE A 217 -6.60 -16.38 -5.39
N GLU A 218 -7.48 -15.38 -5.29
CA GLU A 218 -7.33 -14.12 -6.00
C GLU A 218 -6.17 -13.28 -5.45
N VAL A 219 -5.97 -13.24 -4.13
CA VAL A 219 -4.81 -12.55 -3.51
C VAL A 219 -3.51 -13.18 -3.97
N VAL A 220 -3.45 -14.50 -4.03
CA VAL A 220 -2.28 -15.23 -4.52
C VAL A 220 -1.91 -14.81 -5.94
N LYS A 221 -2.90 -14.75 -6.84
CA LYS A 221 -2.68 -14.32 -8.23
C LYS A 221 -2.21 -12.87 -8.29
N GLU A 222 -2.87 -11.98 -7.57
CA GLU A 222 -2.55 -10.56 -7.58
C GLU A 222 -1.14 -10.28 -7.04
N VAL A 223 -0.71 -11.02 -6.01
CA VAL A 223 0.66 -10.91 -5.50
C VAL A 223 1.68 -11.38 -6.53
N ASP A 224 1.39 -12.46 -7.26
CA ASP A 224 2.28 -12.96 -8.30
C ASP A 224 2.38 -11.97 -9.48
N ASP A 225 1.26 -11.32 -9.86
CA ASP A 225 1.23 -10.25 -10.86
C ASP A 225 1.97 -8.99 -10.40
N PHE A 226 1.76 -8.58 -9.15
CA PHE A 226 2.48 -7.47 -8.53
C PHE A 226 4.00 -7.66 -8.59
N GLU A 227 4.50 -8.85 -8.23
CA GLU A 227 5.94 -9.15 -8.27
C GLU A 227 6.50 -9.07 -9.69
N ARG A 228 5.76 -9.55 -10.69
CA ARG A 228 6.13 -9.48 -12.11
C ARG A 228 6.17 -8.04 -12.63
N ILE A 229 5.14 -7.25 -12.32
CA ILE A 229 5.03 -5.85 -12.72
C ILE A 229 6.17 -5.06 -12.08
N LYS A 230 6.34 -5.17 -10.76
CA LYS A 230 7.43 -4.53 -10.00
C LYS A 230 8.81 -4.78 -10.62
N ALA A 231 9.12 -6.03 -10.97
CA ALA A 231 10.41 -6.37 -11.55
C ALA A 231 10.62 -5.73 -12.94
N THR A 232 9.56 -5.64 -13.75
CA THR A 232 9.61 -5.04 -15.08
C THR A 232 9.74 -3.52 -14.99
N GLU A 233 8.88 -2.88 -14.21
CA GLU A 233 8.85 -1.44 -13.99
C GLU A 233 10.19 -0.93 -13.45
N PHE A 234 10.73 -1.53 -12.39
CA PHE A 234 12.02 -1.09 -11.85
C PHE A 234 13.18 -1.28 -12.83
N ARG A 235 13.16 -2.36 -13.62
CA ARG A 235 14.20 -2.56 -14.63
C ARG A 235 14.14 -1.47 -15.70
N GLU A 236 12.94 -1.14 -16.16
CA GLU A 236 12.73 -0.12 -17.19
C GLU A 236 13.09 1.26 -16.68
N THR A 237 12.59 1.65 -15.51
CA THR A 237 12.74 3.03 -15.00
C THR A 237 14.15 3.30 -14.47
N LEU A 238 14.80 2.34 -13.82
CA LEU A 238 16.22 2.46 -13.47
C LEU A 238 17.11 2.48 -14.72
N GLY A 239 16.77 1.69 -15.74
CA GLY A 239 17.46 1.70 -17.02
C GLY A 239 17.36 3.06 -17.70
N GLY A 240 16.14 3.61 -17.79
CA GLY A 240 15.90 4.91 -18.38
C GLY A 240 16.58 6.06 -17.61
N LEU A 241 16.62 6.00 -16.27
CA LEU A 241 17.39 6.96 -15.47
C LEU A 241 18.89 6.92 -15.79
N ALA A 242 19.45 5.71 -15.93
CA ALA A 242 20.85 5.55 -16.29
C ALA A 242 21.14 6.07 -17.70
N ASP A 243 20.23 5.84 -18.65
CA ASP A 243 20.34 6.35 -20.02
C ASP A 243 20.24 7.87 -20.06
N ALA A 244 19.32 8.49 -19.31
CA ALA A 244 19.20 9.94 -19.18
C ALA A 244 20.49 10.57 -18.62
N ASN A 245 21.07 9.98 -17.58
CA ASN A 245 22.36 10.42 -17.03
C ASN A 245 23.49 10.27 -18.06
N CYS A 246 23.55 9.14 -18.78
CA CYS A 246 24.54 8.92 -19.83
C CYS A 246 24.40 9.94 -20.97
N GLN A 247 23.17 10.26 -21.37
CA GLN A 247 22.87 11.26 -22.39
C GLN A 247 23.28 12.66 -21.93
N TYR A 248 22.99 13.03 -20.68
CA TYR A 248 23.44 14.28 -20.08
C TYR A 248 24.96 14.43 -20.19
N PHE A 249 25.74 13.46 -19.67
CA PHE A 249 27.20 13.54 -19.71
C PHE A 249 27.76 13.59 -21.13
N ARG A 250 27.19 12.83 -22.07
CA ARG A 250 27.57 12.89 -23.49
C ARG A 250 27.31 14.27 -24.09
N SER A 251 26.15 14.87 -23.81
CA SER A 251 25.79 16.21 -24.28
C SER A 251 26.73 17.28 -23.74
N THR A 252 27.08 17.19 -22.45
CA THR A 252 28.04 18.09 -21.82
C THR A 252 29.44 17.95 -22.45
N ILE A 253 29.93 16.72 -22.66
CA ILE A 253 31.22 16.47 -23.32
C ILE A 253 31.25 17.08 -24.73
N ASP A 254 30.22 16.82 -25.53
CA ASP A 254 30.11 17.35 -26.91
C ASP A 254 30.08 18.88 -26.92
N THR A 255 29.33 19.49 -26.01
CA THR A 255 29.25 20.96 -25.86
C THR A 255 30.64 21.56 -25.59
N TRP A 256 31.37 21.01 -24.61
CA TRP A 256 32.68 21.53 -24.25
C TRP A 256 33.77 21.22 -25.28
N GLN A 257 33.71 20.06 -25.95
CA GLN A 257 34.65 19.74 -27.03
C GLN A 257 34.49 20.73 -28.19
N LYS A 258 33.25 21.01 -28.60
CA LYS A 258 32.97 22.00 -29.66
C LYS A 258 33.47 23.40 -29.30
N PHE A 259 33.30 23.80 -28.05
CA PHE A 259 33.82 25.08 -27.55
C PHE A 259 35.35 25.14 -27.63
N ILE A 260 36.06 24.10 -27.17
CA ILE A 260 37.52 24.03 -27.21
C ILE A 260 38.02 24.05 -28.68
N ASP A 261 37.43 23.23 -29.54
CA ASP A 261 37.81 23.15 -30.96
C ASP A 261 37.61 24.50 -31.67
N GLN A 262 36.53 25.22 -31.33
CA GLN A 262 36.28 26.56 -31.85
C GLN A 262 37.36 27.54 -31.39
N MET A 263 37.68 27.58 -30.09
CA MET A 263 38.71 28.48 -29.56
C MET A 263 40.09 28.18 -30.13
N GLU A 264 40.47 26.90 -30.28
CA GLU A 264 41.75 26.53 -30.90
C GLU A 264 41.82 26.97 -32.36
N ARG A 265 40.73 26.88 -33.11
CA ARG A 265 40.67 27.34 -34.50
C ARG A 265 40.85 28.86 -34.57
N GLU A 266 40.12 29.62 -33.76
CA GLU A 266 40.21 31.08 -33.70
C GLU A 266 41.61 31.56 -33.31
N GLN A 267 42.27 30.88 -32.35
CA GLN A 267 43.66 31.18 -31.99
C GLN A 267 44.64 30.92 -33.13
N ARG A 268 44.48 29.82 -33.88
CA ARG A 268 45.34 29.52 -35.04
C ARG A 268 45.17 30.56 -36.14
N GLU A 269 43.94 30.97 -36.42
CA GLU A 269 43.64 32.01 -37.42
C GLU A 269 44.25 33.37 -37.03
N ALA A 270 44.13 33.75 -35.75
CA ALA A 270 44.74 34.97 -35.21
C ALA A 270 46.29 34.94 -35.24
N ALA A 271 46.91 33.77 -35.10
CA ALA A 271 48.37 33.64 -35.20
C ALA A 271 48.89 33.69 -36.65
N THR A 272 48.02 33.49 -37.64
CA THR A 272 48.36 33.53 -39.07
C THR A 272 48.02 34.84 -39.78
N SER A 273 47.31 35.76 -39.12
CA SER A 273 47.01 37.11 -39.60
C SER A 273 47.99 38.14 -39.05
#